data_AF-A0A3D5GHK5-F1
#
_entry.id   AF-A0A3D5GHK5-F1
#
_cell.length_a   1.000
_cell.length_b   1.000
_cell.length_c   1.000
_cell.angle_alpha   90.00
_cell.angle_beta   90.00
_cell.angle_gamma   90.00
#
_symmetry.space_group_name_H-M   'P 1'
#
loop_
_entity.id
_entity.type
_entity.pdbx_description
1 polymer ?
#
loop_
_entity_poly.entity_id
_entity_poly.type
_entity_poly.pdbx_seq_one_letter_code
_entity_poly.pdbx_strand_id
1 'polypeptide(L)'
;SKSLGNLVFVRNLRRMHDPRAIRLALMAHHYRGGFEWFDYDIDDAITRLDRLVTAARRPRGPNPAPTLAAVRSALDDDLDTATARDAVDLLAGGILAGSGNYPTSASGLAAAAALLGIRLDATLPDSWVRTT
;
A
#
# COMPACT_ATOMS: atom_id res chain seq x y z
N SER A 1 19.13 6.99 15.22
CA SER A 1 20.50 7.14 15.75
C SER A 1 21.09 5.76 16.04
N LYS A 2 22.35 5.48 15.64
CA LYS A 2 23.05 4.21 15.96
C LYS A 2 23.36 4.03 17.45
N SER A 3 23.32 5.12 18.23
CA SER A 3 23.70 5.12 19.65
C SER A 3 22.58 4.74 20.63
N LEU A 4 21.35 4.47 20.17
CA LEU A 4 20.21 4.10 21.02
C LEU A 4 19.78 2.63 20.90
N GLY A 5 20.42 1.82 20.05
CA GLY A 5 20.05 0.39 19.88
C GLY A 5 18.75 0.12 19.10
N ASN A 6 17.94 1.15 18.83
CA ASN A 6 16.59 1.02 18.25
C ASN A 6 16.56 1.04 16.72
N LEU A 7 17.60 0.53 16.05
CA LEU A 7 17.64 0.54 14.59
C LEU A 7 16.97 -0.69 14.00
N VAL A 8 15.89 -0.48 13.27
CA VAL A 8 15.28 -1.49 12.40
C VAL A 8 15.95 -1.44 11.03
N PHE A 9 16.54 -2.57 10.62
CA PHE A 9 17.21 -2.68 9.33
C PHE A 9 16.27 -3.22 8.25
N VAL A 10 16.12 -2.49 7.14
CA VAL A 10 15.33 -2.94 5.98
C VAL A 10 15.75 -4.32 5.47
N ARG A 11 17.07 -4.64 5.52
CA ARG A 11 17.58 -5.98 5.15
C ARG A 11 17.02 -7.12 6.01
N ASN A 12 16.65 -6.83 7.27
CA ASN A 12 16.03 -7.80 8.17
C ASN A 12 14.52 -7.85 7.92
N LEU A 13 13.86 -6.68 7.81
CA LEU A 13 12.43 -6.61 7.51
C LEU A 13 12.08 -7.36 6.22
N ARG A 14 12.82 -7.15 5.14
CA ARG A 14 12.55 -7.81 3.84
C ARG A 14 12.74 -9.34 3.87
N ARG A 15 13.38 -9.89 4.90
CA ARG A 15 13.51 -11.35 5.09
C ARG A 15 12.29 -11.94 5.80
N MET A 16 11.47 -11.10 6.42
CA MET A 16 10.33 -11.48 7.26
C MET A 16 9.00 -11.04 6.66
N HIS A 17 8.98 -9.93 5.92
CA HIS A 17 7.76 -9.31 5.40
C HIS A 17 7.87 -9.01 3.91
N ASP A 18 6.72 -8.94 3.27
CA ASP A 18 6.57 -8.50 1.88
C ASP A 18 7.11 -7.06 1.72
N PRO A 19 8.05 -6.80 0.78
CA PRO A 19 8.56 -5.45 0.54
C PRO A 19 7.50 -4.41 0.17
N ARG A 20 6.34 -4.83 -0.36
CA ARG A 20 5.19 -3.95 -0.58
C ARG A 20 4.61 -3.44 0.74
N ALA A 21 4.55 -4.29 1.78
CA ALA A 21 4.10 -3.88 3.11
C ALA A 21 5.12 -2.92 3.76
N ILE A 22 6.43 -3.20 3.62
CA ILE A 22 7.47 -2.28 4.10
C ILE A 22 7.33 -0.90 3.44
N ARG A 23 7.09 -0.88 2.12
CA ARG A 23 6.86 0.36 1.37
C ARG A 23 5.63 1.11 1.86
N LEU A 24 4.52 0.41 2.09
CA LEU A 24 3.31 1.00 2.67
C LEU A 24 3.58 1.57 4.05
N ALA A 25 4.28 0.86 4.94
CA ALA A 25 4.62 1.35 6.27
C ALA A 25 5.37 2.68 6.20
N LEU A 26 6.42 2.75 5.38
CA LEU A 26 7.22 3.97 5.21
C LEU A 26 6.41 5.16 4.67
N MET A 27 5.44 4.91 3.79
CA MET A 27 4.53 5.91 3.24
C MET A 27 3.47 6.40 4.25
N ALA A 28 3.48 5.93 5.50
CA ALA A 28 2.67 6.53 6.56
C ALA A 28 3.24 7.87 7.01
N HIS A 29 4.50 8.13 6.70
CA HIS A 29 5.22 9.29 7.14
C HIS A 29 5.59 10.14 5.93
N HIS A 30 5.37 11.44 6.06
CA HIS A 30 5.80 12.40 5.05
C HIS A 30 7.32 12.37 4.90
N TYR A 31 7.84 12.37 3.67
CA TYR A 31 9.28 12.13 3.43
C TYR A 31 10.22 13.19 4.06
N ARG A 32 9.71 14.43 4.24
CA ARG A 32 10.43 15.51 4.92
C ARG A 32 10.27 15.48 6.45
N GLY A 33 9.33 14.68 6.96
CA GLY A 33 9.05 14.57 8.39
C GLY A 33 10.01 13.61 9.07
N GLY A 34 10.49 13.99 10.26
CA GLY A 34 11.11 13.03 11.15
C GLY A 34 10.04 12.03 11.64
N PHE A 35 10.38 10.75 11.66
CA PHE A 35 9.52 9.73 12.24
C PHE A 35 10.34 8.68 12.99
N GLU A 36 9.69 7.99 13.91
CA GLU A 36 10.20 6.82 14.60
C GLU A 36 9.45 5.59 14.09
N TRP A 37 10.16 4.46 13.99
CA TRP A 37 9.59 3.19 13.57
C TRP A 37 9.18 2.39 14.81
N PHE A 38 7.98 1.83 14.75
CA PHE A 38 7.43 0.91 15.74
C PHE A 38 6.95 -0.38 15.06
N ASP A 39 6.88 -1.47 15.81
CA ASP A 39 6.46 -2.77 15.27
C ASP A 39 5.03 -2.73 14.69
N TYR A 40 4.15 -1.88 15.24
CA TYR A 40 2.79 -1.73 14.70
C TYR A 40 2.77 -1.12 13.28
N ASP A 41 3.80 -0.38 12.85
CA ASP A 41 3.84 0.23 11.52
C ASP A 41 3.84 -0.84 10.41
N ILE A 42 4.53 -1.96 10.64
CA ILE A 42 4.53 -3.08 9.68
C ILE A 42 3.26 -3.91 9.77
N ASP A 43 2.69 -4.10 10.96
CA ASP A 43 1.46 -4.86 11.16
C ASP A 43 0.26 -4.18 10.46
N ASP A 44 0.16 -2.85 10.60
CA ASP A 44 -0.83 -2.03 9.91
C ASP A 44 -0.65 -2.11 8.39
N ALA A 45 0.60 -2.04 7.92
CA ALA A 45 0.90 -2.08 6.50
C ALA A 45 0.63 -3.47 5.87
N ILE A 46 0.85 -4.55 6.60
CA ILE A 46 0.46 -5.92 6.19
C ILE A 46 -1.05 -6.00 6.05
N THR A 47 -1.80 -5.52 7.04
CA THR A 47 -3.27 -5.51 7.01
C THR A 47 -3.79 -4.69 5.82
N ARG A 48 -3.22 -3.51 5.56
CA ARG A 48 -3.56 -2.71 4.39
C ARG A 48 -3.25 -3.46 3.09
N LEU A 49 -2.06 -4.05 2.95
CA LEU A 49 -1.68 -4.79 1.75
C LEU A 49 -2.63 -5.95 1.45
N ASP A 50 -3.01 -6.74 2.46
CA ASP A 50 -3.93 -7.86 2.30
C ASP A 50 -5.31 -7.39 1.77
N ARG A 51 -5.82 -6.28 2.29
CA ARG A 51 -7.07 -5.67 1.82
C ARG A 51 -6.96 -5.22 0.36
N LEU A 52 -5.85 -4.59 -0.01
CA LEU A 52 -5.62 -4.15 -1.39
C LEU A 52 -5.54 -5.33 -2.36
N VAL A 53 -4.79 -6.38 -2.00
CA VAL A 53 -4.68 -7.61 -2.81
C VAL A 53 -6.02 -8.31 -2.93
N THR A 54 -6.80 -8.39 -1.85
CA THR A 54 -8.13 -9.02 -1.86
C THR A 54 -9.11 -8.21 -2.72
N ALA A 55 -9.11 -6.87 -2.60
CA ALA A 55 -9.95 -6.00 -3.42
C ALA A 55 -9.61 -6.11 -4.91
N ALA A 56 -8.32 -6.17 -5.26
CA ALA A 56 -7.86 -6.30 -6.65
C ALA A 56 -8.29 -7.61 -7.34
N ARG A 57 -8.77 -8.61 -6.59
CA ARG A 57 -9.30 -9.87 -7.13
C ARG A 57 -10.82 -9.84 -7.34
N ARG A 58 -11.52 -8.78 -6.93
CA ARG A 58 -12.97 -8.67 -7.13
C ARG A 58 -13.28 -8.23 -8.57
N PRO A 59 -14.35 -8.76 -9.17
CA PRO A 59 -14.65 -8.50 -10.58
C PRO A 59 -15.16 -7.08 -10.84
N ARG A 60 -15.70 -6.40 -9.81
CA ARG A 60 -16.40 -5.11 -9.93
C ARG A 60 -16.30 -4.33 -8.62
N GLY A 61 -16.61 -3.04 -8.68
CA GLY A 61 -16.71 -2.17 -7.51
C GLY A 61 -17.07 -0.72 -7.88
N PRO A 62 -16.70 0.27 -7.06
CA PRO A 62 -16.92 1.68 -7.35
C PRO A 62 -16.15 2.15 -8.59
N ASN A 63 -16.53 3.30 -9.15
CA ASN A 63 -15.77 3.96 -10.21
C ASN A 63 -14.35 4.29 -9.69
N PRO A 64 -13.27 3.80 -10.32
CA PRO A 64 -11.92 4.06 -9.84
C PRO A 64 -11.35 5.44 -10.25
N ALA A 65 -12.00 6.16 -11.19
CA ALA A 65 -11.46 7.41 -11.71
C ALA A 65 -11.24 8.50 -10.63
N PRO A 66 -12.17 8.72 -9.66
CA PRO A 66 -11.94 9.65 -8.56
C PRO A 66 -10.73 9.28 -7.70
N THR A 67 -10.51 7.99 -7.43
CA THR A 67 -9.34 7.52 -6.67
C THR A 67 -8.04 7.81 -7.40
N LEU A 68 -7.96 7.55 -8.71
CA LEU A 68 -6.77 7.85 -9.49
C LEU A 68 -6.45 9.36 -9.50
N ALA A 69 -7.49 10.21 -9.60
CA ALA A 69 -7.34 11.65 -9.51
C ALA A 69 -6.86 12.09 -8.11
N ALA A 70 -7.44 11.54 -7.04
CA ALA A 70 -7.07 11.83 -5.67
C ALA A 70 -5.61 11.44 -5.37
N VAL A 71 -5.17 10.26 -5.82
CA VAL A 71 -3.76 9.83 -5.68
C VAL A 71 -2.82 10.79 -6.40
N ARG A 72 -3.13 11.20 -7.64
CA ARG A 72 -2.29 12.16 -8.36
C ARG A 72 -2.23 13.52 -7.65
N SER A 73 -3.38 14.04 -7.24
CA SER A 73 -3.45 15.31 -6.52
C SER A 73 -2.63 15.30 -5.23
N ALA A 74 -2.69 14.22 -4.46
CA ALA A 74 -1.90 14.08 -3.24
C ALA A 74 -0.39 13.95 -3.52
N LEU A 75 -0.01 13.26 -4.60
CA LEU A 75 1.40 13.19 -4.99
C LEU A 75 1.93 14.52 -5.54
N ASP A 76 1.10 15.30 -6.22
CA ASP A 76 1.44 16.65 -6.68
C ASP A 76 1.55 17.65 -5.50
N ASP A 77 0.87 17.38 -4.39
CA ASP A 77 0.96 18.14 -3.13
C ASP A 77 2.11 17.64 -2.25
N ASP A 78 3.34 18.03 -2.61
CA ASP A 78 4.60 17.68 -1.93
C ASP A 78 4.73 16.18 -1.59
N LEU A 79 4.32 15.28 -2.48
CA LEU A 79 4.39 13.84 -2.23
C LEU A 79 3.66 13.41 -0.94
N ASP A 80 2.45 13.91 -0.71
CA ASP A 80 1.58 13.46 0.37
C ASP A 80 1.12 12.01 0.17
N THR A 81 2.03 11.09 0.48
CA THR A 81 1.82 9.65 0.35
C THR A 81 0.85 9.09 1.38
N ALA A 82 0.62 9.79 2.51
CA ALA A 82 -0.37 9.39 3.50
C ALA A 82 -1.78 9.55 2.92
N THR A 83 -2.11 10.74 2.40
CA THR A 83 -3.39 10.98 1.72
C THR A 83 -3.56 10.10 0.48
N ALA A 84 -2.49 9.90 -0.30
CA ALA A 84 -2.54 9.04 -1.46
C ALA A 84 -2.87 7.57 -1.10
N ARG A 85 -2.33 7.06 0.02
CA ARG A 85 -2.66 5.71 0.51
C ARG A 85 -4.11 5.59 0.95
N ASP A 86 -4.61 6.60 1.67
CA ASP A 86 -5.99 6.61 2.15
C ASP A 86 -7.00 6.59 0.98
N ALA A 87 -6.67 7.26 -0.13
CA ALA A 87 -7.50 7.22 -1.35
C ALA A 87 -7.59 5.80 -1.95
N VAL A 88 -6.49 5.05 -1.97
CA VAL A 88 -6.45 3.67 -2.47
C VAL A 88 -7.22 2.74 -1.53
N ASP A 89 -7.08 2.92 -0.22
CA ASP A 89 -7.82 2.16 0.80
C ASP A 89 -9.32 2.38 0.74
N LEU A 90 -9.76 3.62 0.47
CA LEU A 90 -11.17 3.95 0.33
C LEU A 90 -11.80 3.17 -0.83
N LEU A 91 -11.10 3.11 -1.98
CA LEU A 91 -11.56 2.31 -3.12
C LEU A 91 -11.59 0.82 -2.80
N ALA A 92 -10.52 0.30 -2.18
CA ALA A 92 -10.46 -1.10 -1.78
C ALA A 92 -11.58 -1.45 -0.80
N GLY A 93 -11.87 -0.58 0.18
CA GLY A 93 -12.99 -0.73 1.10
C GLY A 93 -14.34 -0.76 0.38
N GLY A 94 -14.57 0.15 -0.57
CA GLY A 94 -15.78 0.16 -1.38
C GLY A 94 -15.95 -1.10 -2.24
N ILE A 95 -14.86 -1.60 -2.83
CA ILE A 95 -14.85 -2.88 -3.57
C ILE A 95 -15.22 -4.04 -2.64
N LEU A 96 -14.60 -4.13 -1.48
CA LEU A 96 -14.81 -5.23 -0.52
C LEU A 96 -16.21 -5.18 0.12
N ALA A 97 -16.79 -4.00 0.27
CA ALA A 97 -18.17 -3.81 0.70
C ALA A 97 -19.21 -4.17 -0.37
N GLY A 98 -18.78 -4.49 -1.61
CA GLY A 98 -19.69 -4.79 -2.72
C GLY A 98 -20.37 -3.55 -3.31
N SER A 99 -19.83 -2.35 -3.07
CA SER A 99 -20.39 -1.09 -3.57
C SER A 99 -20.03 -0.88 -5.05
N GLY A 100 -20.98 -0.35 -5.82
CA GLY A 100 -20.77 -0.04 -7.24
C GLY A 100 -20.70 -1.28 -8.14
N ASN A 101 -20.67 -1.05 -9.46
CA ASN A 101 -20.76 -2.13 -10.45
C ASN A 101 -19.80 -1.93 -11.64
N TYR A 102 -18.75 -1.10 -11.47
CA TYR A 102 -17.78 -0.79 -12.51
C TYR A 102 -16.81 -1.97 -12.67
N PRO A 103 -16.73 -2.60 -13.86
CA PRO A 103 -15.84 -3.75 -14.09
C PRO A 103 -14.35 -3.35 -14.09
N THR A 104 -14.05 -2.07 -14.28
CA THR A 104 -12.69 -1.51 -14.27
C THR A 104 -12.20 -1.18 -12.87
N SER A 105 -12.99 -1.40 -11.81
CA SER A 105 -12.66 -1.01 -10.44
C SER A 105 -11.34 -1.63 -9.96
N ALA A 106 -11.15 -2.94 -10.16
CA ALA A 106 -9.93 -3.64 -9.78
C ALA A 106 -8.69 -3.19 -10.58
N SER A 107 -8.80 -3.02 -11.90
CA SER A 107 -7.68 -2.53 -12.72
C SER A 107 -7.34 -1.07 -12.39
N GLY A 108 -8.35 -0.26 -12.06
CA GLY A 108 -8.15 1.12 -11.61
C GLY A 108 -7.52 1.21 -10.22
N LEU A 109 -7.90 0.33 -9.28
CA LEU A 109 -7.21 0.18 -7.99
C LEU A 109 -5.75 -0.20 -8.20
N ALA A 110 -5.46 -1.17 -9.06
CA ALA A 110 -4.09 -1.57 -9.38
C ALA A 110 -3.28 -0.43 -10.03
N ALA A 111 -3.88 0.36 -10.93
CA ALA A 111 -3.23 1.52 -11.53
C ALA A 111 -2.92 2.62 -10.50
N ALA A 112 -3.85 2.90 -9.58
CA ALA A 112 -3.64 3.87 -8.50
C ALA A 112 -2.54 3.39 -7.53
N ALA A 113 -2.57 2.12 -7.11
CA ALA A 113 -1.55 1.52 -6.27
C ALA A 113 -0.16 1.49 -6.94
N ALA A 114 -0.10 1.33 -8.27
CA ALA A 114 1.14 1.37 -9.02
C ALA A 114 1.84 2.73 -9.00
N LEU A 115 1.10 3.85 -8.90
CA LEU A 115 1.70 5.18 -8.68
C LEU A 115 2.43 5.26 -7.33
N LEU A 116 1.96 4.49 -6.35
CA LEU A 116 2.62 4.31 -5.07
C LEU A 116 3.67 3.20 -5.10
N GLY A 117 4.01 2.64 -6.26
CA GLY A 117 4.97 1.53 -6.39
C GLY A 117 4.50 0.20 -5.77
N ILE A 118 3.19 0.04 -5.57
CA ILE A 118 2.58 -1.19 -5.05
C ILE A 118 1.97 -1.97 -6.20
N ARG A 119 2.60 -3.11 -6.53
CA ARG A 119 2.09 -4.03 -7.56
C ARG A 119 1.11 -5.01 -6.93
N LEU A 120 -0.16 -4.93 -7.34
CA LEU A 120 -1.22 -5.84 -6.88
C LEU A 120 -1.39 -7.06 -7.80
N ASP A 121 -0.83 -6.99 -9.00
CA ASP A 121 -0.85 -8.02 -10.04
C ASP A 121 0.35 -8.98 -9.97
N ALA A 122 1.42 -8.58 -9.31
CA ALA A 122 2.62 -9.39 -9.19
C ALA A 122 2.41 -10.55 -8.20
N THR A 123 2.60 -11.78 -8.69
CA THR A 123 3.09 -12.88 -7.87
C THR A 123 4.48 -12.49 -7.36
N LEU A 124 4.69 -12.56 -6.04
CA LEU A 124 6.02 -12.35 -5.47
C LEU A 124 7.00 -13.31 -6.15
N PRO A 125 8.23 -12.88 -6.47
CA PRO A 125 9.26 -13.80 -6.95
C PRO A 125 9.39 -14.96 -5.95
N ASP A 126 9.58 -16.20 -6.41
CA ASP A 126 9.77 -17.35 -5.51
C ASP A 126 10.92 -17.13 -4.51
N SER A 127 11.91 -16.31 -4.89
CA SER A 127 13.01 -15.90 -4.01
C SER A 127 12.57 -15.08 -2.78
N TRP A 128 11.30 -14.63 -2.74
CA TRP A 128 10.68 -13.84 -1.67
C TRP A 128 9.60 -14.63 -0.92
N VAL A 129 9.21 -15.81 -1.40
CA VAL A 129 8.27 -16.72 -0.73
C VAL A 129 9.08 -17.75 0.04
N ARG A 130 8.97 -17.79 1.37
CA ARG A 130 9.68 -18.81 2.17
C ARG A 130 9.09 -20.20 1.89
N THR A 131 9.94 -21.15 1.55
CA THR A 131 9.70 -22.56 1.86
C THR A 131 9.86 -22.73 3.37
N THR A 132 8.80 -23.17 4.05
CA THR A 132 8.86 -23.68 5.43
C THR A 132 9.82 -24.86 5.52
#